data_AF-W6AM19-F1
#
_entry.id   AF-W6AM19-F1
#
_cell.length_a   1.000
_cell.length_b   1.000
_cell.length_c   1.000
_cell.angle_alpha   90.00
_cell.angle_beta   90.00
_cell.angle_gamma   90.00
#
_symmetry.space_group_name_H-M   'P 1'
#
loop_
_entity.id
_entity.type
_entity.pdbx_description
1 polymer ?
#
loop_
_entity_poly.entity_id
_entity_poly.type
_entity_poly.pdbx_seq_one_letter_code
_entity_poly.pdbx_strand_id
1 'polypeptide(L)'
;MDYIINNWQKSQNRELMNEYSNFYISSNIKPPTEIVKNSVEIIGNYINPEVFNLNKTTQFDISNIKTINLSYKFEIELNYKEHKTKINLIGEFIFTNHKEYIKGLVNKYASKILEEIKKFNSEKNNEIIIDDQQNNSLNKKLYENNNFLFSNNVVREISKYIKYEFLNFLDNNINKNEVNYQINDNEELLHSVTSREGWKLYYDYSVYRDNISDQDLNWLFSNNNLKDNANEFNKQYLREEWDDKILLNSSSFNLCYFKIWGIPLISNSFANEQINVYLTKEALKNKINNFGNLIYQFFKFFNAIKDGDKIKLFVNSDIFNQIKSNVTSKSKILDILSSNFRNNASIDTNYFWLENSFKNVSKSKLIDDSTILFNDDQNNKINWEVKFIYGRSIYGPYFSYIPFGSKYQESNFYIVKQ
;
A
#
# COMPACT_ATOMS: atom_id res chain seq x y z
N MET A 1 -27.20 25.17 2.32
CA MET A 1 -25.98 24.40 2.64
C MET A 1 -24.79 24.87 1.83
N ASP A 2 -24.94 25.06 0.53
CA ASP A 2 -23.90 25.53 -0.39
C ASP A 2 -23.17 26.79 0.10
N TYR A 3 -23.91 27.77 0.63
CA TYR A 3 -23.33 28.99 1.23
C TYR A 3 -22.39 28.69 2.41
N ILE A 4 -22.78 27.77 3.30
CA ILE A 4 -21.99 27.41 4.49
C ILE A 4 -20.71 26.69 4.06
N ILE A 5 -20.81 25.74 3.13
CA ILE A 5 -19.68 24.93 2.68
C ILE A 5 -18.69 25.77 1.87
N ASN A 6 -19.18 26.66 1.00
CA ASN A 6 -18.33 27.60 0.28
C ASN A 6 -17.56 28.54 1.23
N ASN A 7 -18.19 28.96 2.34
CA ASN A 7 -17.53 29.80 3.33
C ASN A 7 -16.51 29.02 4.17
N TRP A 8 -16.83 27.80 4.58
CA TRP A 8 -15.89 26.89 5.25
C TRP A 8 -14.66 26.64 4.36
N GLN A 9 -14.87 26.29 3.08
CA GLN A 9 -13.81 26.04 2.11
C GLN A 9 -12.90 27.27 1.93
N LYS A 10 -13.48 28.47 1.82
CA LYS A 10 -12.70 29.73 1.76
C LYS A 10 -11.84 29.94 3.01
N SER A 11 -12.37 29.63 4.19
CA SER A 11 -11.61 29.73 5.45
C SER A 11 -10.44 28.75 5.47
N GLN A 12 -10.71 27.48 5.15
CA GLN A 12 -9.69 26.43 5.13
C GLN A 12 -8.60 26.71 4.09
N ASN A 13 -8.97 27.17 2.89
CA ASN A 13 -7.99 27.58 1.88
C ASN A 13 -7.10 28.72 2.36
N ARG A 14 -7.66 29.72 3.06
CA ARG A 14 -6.87 30.81 3.61
C ARG A 14 -5.89 30.32 4.68
N GLU A 15 -6.35 29.45 5.59
CA GLU A 15 -5.50 28.85 6.62
C GLU A 15 -4.34 28.05 6.01
N LEU A 16 -4.64 27.14 5.08
CA LEU A 16 -3.64 26.32 4.39
C LEU A 16 -2.66 27.17 3.57
N MET A 17 -3.14 28.19 2.85
CA MET A 17 -2.25 29.08 2.09
C MET A 17 -1.35 29.93 2.99
N ASN A 18 -1.81 30.29 4.21
CA ASN A 18 -0.98 31.02 5.16
C ASN A 18 0.09 30.11 5.79
N GLU A 19 -0.30 28.91 6.25
CA GLU A 19 0.59 27.94 6.88
C GLU A 19 1.67 27.43 5.91
N TYR A 20 1.28 27.20 4.66
CA TYR A 20 2.15 26.70 3.59
C TYR A 20 2.48 27.80 2.56
N SER A 21 2.63 29.04 3.03
CA SER A 21 2.81 30.24 2.17
C SER A 21 3.99 30.14 1.20
N ASN A 22 5.04 29.40 1.56
CA ASN A 22 6.19 29.10 0.70
C ASN A 22 5.87 28.14 -0.47
N PHE A 23 4.74 27.44 -0.44
CA PHE A 23 4.27 26.56 -1.52
C PHE A 23 3.22 27.23 -2.41
N TYR A 24 2.48 28.21 -1.89
CA TYR A 24 1.40 28.92 -2.58
C TYR A 24 1.76 30.37 -2.93
N ILE A 25 3.01 30.60 -3.37
CA ILE A 25 3.60 31.94 -3.59
C ILE A 25 3.03 32.66 -4.84
N SER A 26 2.53 31.94 -5.84
CA SER A 26 2.16 32.53 -7.14
C SER A 26 0.65 32.63 -7.36
N SER A 27 0.22 33.69 -8.06
CA SER A 27 -1.16 33.94 -8.49
C SER A 27 -1.73 32.91 -9.47
N ASN A 28 -0.90 32.02 -10.02
CA ASN A 28 -1.31 30.97 -10.94
C ASN A 28 -1.50 29.59 -10.27
N ILE A 29 -1.40 29.50 -8.94
CA ILE A 29 -1.62 28.26 -8.20
C ILE A 29 -3.10 28.18 -7.81
N LYS A 30 -3.76 27.08 -8.19
CA LYS A 30 -5.12 26.78 -7.75
C LYS A 30 -5.20 26.75 -6.22
N PRO A 31 -6.34 27.16 -5.62
CA PRO A 31 -6.52 27.05 -4.19
C PRO A 31 -6.34 25.58 -3.73
N PRO A 32 -5.80 25.36 -2.52
CA PRO A 32 -5.51 24.00 -2.01
C PRO A 32 -6.69 23.04 -2.10
N THR A 33 -7.91 23.54 -1.94
CA THR A 33 -9.16 22.77 -2.04
C THR A 33 -10.16 23.46 -2.96
N GLU A 34 -10.79 22.70 -3.86
CA GLU A 34 -11.88 23.13 -4.75
C GLU A 34 -13.07 22.17 -4.64
N ILE A 35 -14.28 22.65 -4.34
CA ILE A 35 -15.48 21.82 -4.51
C ILE A 35 -15.69 21.61 -6.01
N VAL A 36 -15.75 20.35 -6.43
CA VAL A 36 -15.92 19.99 -7.83
C VAL A 36 -17.31 20.41 -8.29
N LYS A 37 -17.37 21.19 -9.38
CA LYS A 37 -18.63 21.68 -9.93
C LYS A 37 -19.55 20.51 -10.29
N ASN A 38 -20.83 20.64 -9.97
CA ASN A 38 -21.87 19.61 -10.21
C ASN A 38 -21.66 18.29 -9.46
N SER A 39 -20.77 18.23 -8.47
CA SER A 39 -20.61 17.05 -7.59
C SER A 39 -21.60 17.02 -6.42
N VAL A 40 -22.35 18.11 -6.22
CA VAL A 40 -23.25 18.25 -5.06
C VAL A 40 -24.52 17.44 -5.29
N GLU A 41 -24.81 16.53 -4.37
CA GLU A 41 -26.03 15.74 -4.31
C GLU A 41 -26.70 15.92 -2.95
N ILE A 42 -28.00 16.20 -2.92
CA ILE A 42 -28.79 16.30 -1.69
C ILE A 42 -29.84 15.20 -1.71
N ILE A 43 -29.78 14.30 -0.74
CA ILE A 43 -30.74 13.20 -0.57
C ILE A 43 -31.49 13.40 0.73
N GLY A 44 -32.81 13.53 0.65
CA GLY A 44 -33.69 13.58 1.81
C GLY A 44 -34.40 12.25 2.00
N ASN A 45 -34.28 11.66 3.18
CA ASN A 45 -34.94 10.41 3.55
C ASN A 45 -35.82 10.62 4.79
N TYR A 46 -37.09 10.22 4.70
CA TYR A 46 -37.95 10.19 5.88
C TYR A 46 -37.56 9.02 6.79
N ILE A 47 -37.40 9.31 8.08
CA ILE A 47 -37.17 8.31 9.12
C ILE A 47 -38.52 8.14 9.81
N ASN A 48 -39.12 6.94 9.69
CA ASN A 48 -40.37 6.61 10.38
C ASN A 48 -40.09 5.84 11.69
N PRO A 49 -40.22 6.47 12.87
CA PRO A 49 -39.95 5.80 14.14
C PRO A 49 -40.91 4.65 14.48
N GLU A 50 -42.12 4.63 13.89
CA GLU A 50 -43.09 3.54 14.08
C GLU A 50 -42.59 2.20 13.50
N VAL A 51 -41.81 2.26 12.41
CA VAL A 51 -41.25 1.08 11.74
C VAL A 51 -40.24 0.35 12.63
N PHE A 52 -39.68 1.02 13.65
CA PHE A 52 -38.63 0.44 14.50
C PHE A 52 -39.18 -0.42 15.65
N ASN A 53 -40.51 -0.46 15.83
CA ASN A 53 -41.19 -1.27 16.84
C ASN A 53 -40.53 -1.19 18.24
N LEU A 54 -39.97 -0.03 18.60
CA LEU A 54 -39.25 0.20 19.87
C LEU A 54 -40.18 0.35 21.08
N ASN A 55 -41.43 -0.05 20.92
CA ASN A 55 -42.51 0.21 21.87
C ASN A 55 -42.58 -0.90 22.92
N LYS A 56 -41.97 -0.65 24.08
CA LYS A 56 -42.63 -0.99 25.35
C LYS A 56 -42.51 0.08 26.46
N THR A 57 -41.73 1.16 26.31
CA THR A 57 -41.42 2.02 27.48
C THR A 57 -41.28 3.53 27.23
N THR A 58 -41.68 4.09 26.09
CA THR A 58 -41.68 5.56 25.91
C THR A 58 -42.98 6.20 26.39
N GLN A 59 -42.88 7.36 27.06
CA GLN A 59 -44.02 8.08 27.65
C GLN A 59 -44.84 8.94 26.65
N PHE A 60 -44.52 8.91 25.35
CA PHE A 60 -45.18 9.73 24.32
C PHE A 60 -45.55 8.90 23.09
N ASP A 61 -46.54 9.41 22.36
CA ASP A 61 -47.05 8.82 21.12
C ASP A 61 -46.04 8.96 19.98
N ILE A 62 -45.48 7.83 19.55
CA ILE A 62 -44.44 7.74 18.52
C ILE A 62 -44.96 8.20 17.14
N SER A 63 -46.28 8.12 16.91
CA SER A 63 -46.92 8.50 15.63
C SER A 63 -46.77 9.98 15.28
N ASN A 64 -46.52 10.84 16.27
CA ASN A 64 -46.37 12.28 16.09
C ASN A 64 -44.92 12.71 15.80
N ILE A 65 -43.97 11.76 15.79
CA ILE A 65 -42.55 12.06 15.56
C ILE A 65 -42.27 12.13 14.06
N LYS A 66 -41.90 13.32 13.61
CA LYS A 66 -41.50 13.58 12.23
C LYS A 66 -39.99 13.75 12.19
N THR A 67 -39.31 12.87 11.46
CA THR A 67 -37.85 12.90 11.35
C THR A 67 -37.41 12.75 9.90
N ILE A 68 -36.46 13.56 9.47
CA ILE A 68 -35.86 13.53 8.14
C ILE A 68 -34.35 13.50 8.29
N ASN A 69 -33.69 12.57 7.61
CA ASN A 69 -32.25 12.63 7.36
C ASN A 69 -32.01 13.35 6.03
N LEU A 70 -31.12 14.33 6.04
CA LEU A 70 -30.63 15.00 4.85
C LEU A 70 -29.14 14.67 4.70
N SER A 71 -28.82 13.88 3.69
CA SER A 71 -27.45 13.58 3.29
C SER A 71 -27.03 14.56 2.20
N TYR A 72 -25.97 15.33 2.47
CA TYR A 72 -25.36 16.28 1.55
C TYR A 72 -24.01 15.72 1.09
N LYS A 73 -23.94 15.23 -0.15
CA LYS A 73 -22.71 14.67 -0.73
C LYS A 73 -22.06 15.69 -1.65
N PHE A 74 -20.73 15.74 -1.67
CA PHE A 74 -19.96 16.61 -2.55
C PHE A 74 -18.54 16.07 -2.72
N GLU A 75 -17.88 16.44 -3.81
CA GLU A 75 -16.48 16.08 -4.07
C GLU A 75 -15.59 17.31 -3.86
N ILE A 76 -14.48 17.16 -3.14
CA ILE A 76 -13.40 18.14 -3.05
C ILE A 76 -12.22 17.65 -3.90
N GLU A 77 -11.71 18.50 -4.79
CA GLU A 77 -10.41 18.39 -5.45
C GLU A 77 -9.36 19.04 -4.53
N LEU A 78 -8.39 18.24 -4.07
CA LEU A 78 -7.18 18.73 -3.43
C LEU A 78 -6.12 19.00 -4.49
N ASN A 79 -5.56 20.20 -4.47
CA ASN A 79 -4.52 20.64 -5.40
C ASN A 79 -3.20 20.80 -4.66
N TYR A 80 -2.14 20.12 -5.13
CA TYR A 80 -0.77 20.35 -4.68
C TYR A 80 0.17 20.43 -5.89
N LYS A 81 0.61 21.65 -6.23
CA LYS A 81 1.35 21.95 -7.46
C LYS A 81 0.58 21.46 -8.70
N GLU A 82 1.14 20.54 -9.47
CA GLU A 82 0.50 19.92 -10.64
C GLU A 82 -0.33 18.68 -10.29
N HIS A 83 -0.21 18.17 -9.06
CA HIS A 83 -0.93 16.99 -8.61
C HIS A 83 -2.33 17.35 -8.11
N LYS A 84 -3.28 16.49 -8.48
CA LYS A 84 -4.69 16.60 -8.10
C LYS A 84 -5.16 15.27 -7.54
N THR A 85 -5.88 15.32 -6.44
CA THR A 85 -6.63 14.17 -5.94
C THR A 85 -8.04 14.60 -5.57
N LYS A 86 -8.99 13.67 -5.65
CA LYS A 86 -10.40 13.93 -5.39
C LYS A 86 -10.85 13.12 -4.19
N ILE A 87 -11.62 13.76 -3.32
CA ILE A 87 -12.17 13.17 -2.12
C ILE A 87 -13.68 13.39 -2.11
N ASN A 88 -14.44 12.31 -2.03
CA ASN A 88 -15.88 12.37 -1.83
C ASN A 88 -16.17 12.53 -0.35
N LEU A 89 -17.04 13.48 -0.01
CA LEU A 89 -17.45 13.78 1.35
C LEU A 89 -18.98 13.75 1.45
N ILE A 90 -19.47 13.34 2.62
CA ILE A 90 -20.89 13.35 2.97
C ILE A 90 -21.06 14.03 4.33
N GLY A 91 -21.95 15.03 4.37
CA GLY A 91 -22.47 15.58 5.62
C GLY A 91 -23.90 15.09 5.84
N GLU A 92 -24.21 14.59 7.04
CA GLU A 92 -25.55 14.12 7.37
C GLU A 92 -26.20 14.95 8.48
N PHE A 93 -27.47 15.30 8.27
CA PHE A 93 -28.24 16.17 9.16
C PHE A 93 -29.58 15.52 9.50
N ILE A 94 -29.90 15.47 10.79
CA ILE A 94 -31.20 14.96 11.24
C ILE A 94 -32.08 16.14 11.67
N PHE A 95 -33.21 16.31 10.98
CA PHE A 95 -34.25 17.26 11.32
C PHE A 95 -35.40 16.52 12.00
N THR A 96 -35.77 16.93 13.21
CA THR A 96 -36.84 16.28 13.97
C THR A 96 -37.57 17.26 14.86
N ASN A 97 -38.86 17.01 15.10
CA ASN A 97 -39.64 17.71 16.14
C ASN A 97 -39.41 17.13 17.55
N HIS A 98 -38.68 16.01 17.69
CA HIS A 98 -38.37 15.38 18.98
C HIS A 98 -36.88 15.05 19.11
N LYS A 99 -36.06 16.10 19.28
CA LYS A 99 -34.59 16.01 19.33
C LYS A 99 -34.04 15.00 20.33
N GLU A 100 -34.49 15.06 21.59
CA GLU A 100 -33.92 14.23 22.66
C GLU A 100 -34.21 12.74 22.46
N TYR A 101 -35.39 12.40 21.93
CA TYR A 101 -35.72 11.02 21.59
C TYR A 101 -34.80 10.49 20.48
N ILE A 102 -34.69 11.21 19.36
CA ILE A 102 -33.85 10.79 18.24
C ILE A 102 -32.38 10.72 18.65
N LYS A 103 -31.89 11.67 19.46
CA LYS A 103 -30.54 11.62 20.03
C LYS A 103 -30.33 10.38 20.91
N GLY A 104 -31.33 10.03 21.73
CA GLY A 104 -31.33 8.80 22.52
C GLY A 104 -31.23 7.54 21.66
N LEU A 105 -31.94 7.50 20.51
CA LEU A 105 -31.84 6.40 19.55
C LEU A 105 -30.46 6.32 18.90
N VAL A 106 -29.93 7.44 18.41
CA VAL A 106 -28.58 7.50 17.82
C VAL A 106 -27.56 6.94 18.80
N ASN A 107 -27.60 7.40 20.06
CA ASN A 107 -26.66 6.93 21.09
C ASN A 107 -26.83 5.43 21.38
N LYS A 108 -28.07 4.95 21.58
CA LYS A 108 -28.35 3.53 21.84
C LYS A 108 -27.80 2.64 20.73
N TYR A 109 -28.04 3.01 19.48
CA TYR A 109 -27.62 2.24 18.32
C TYR A 109 -26.10 2.29 18.11
N ALA A 110 -25.49 3.45 18.29
CA ALA A 110 -24.05 3.57 18.27
C ALA A 110 -23.38 2.73 19.38
N SER A 111 -23.93 2.71 20.60
CA SER A 111 -23.45 1.84 21.67
C SER A 111 -23.52 0.35 21.29
N LYS A 112 -24.63 -0.09 20.68
CA LYS A 112 -24.77 -1.49 20.23
C LYS A 112 -23.74 -1.86 19.17
N ILE A 113 -23.49 -1.00 18.18
CA ILE A 113 -22.43 -1.25 17.17
C ILE A 113 -21.03 -1.21 17.80
N LEU A 114 -20.76 -0.29 18.72
CA LEU A 114 -19.49 -0.24 19.45
C LEU A 114 -19.23 -1.50 20.28
N GLU A 115 -20.25 -2.07 20.91
CA GLU A 115 -20.13 -3.36 21.62
C GLU A 115 -19.77 -4.51 20.66
N GLU A 116 -20.36 -4.54 19.46
CA GLU A 116 -20.01 -5.55 18.45
C GLU A 116 -18.59 -5.36 17.90
N ILE A 117 -18.14 -4.11 17.69
CA ILE A 117 -16.74 -3.82 17.33
C ILE A 117 -15.79 -4.32 18.43
N LYS A 118 -16.11 -4.06 19.70
CA LYS A 118 -15.33 -4.55 20.85
C LYS A 118 -15.22 -6.06 20.89
N LYS A 119 -16.33 -6.77 20.66
CA LYS A 119 -16.35 -8.24 20.61
C LYS A 119 -15.49 -8.75 19.46
N PHE A 120 -15.72 -8.22 18.25
CA PHE A 120 -14.93 -8.57 17.06
C PHE A 120 -13.43 -8.38 17.29
N ASN A 121 -13.02 -7.22 17.80
CA ASN A 121 -11.61 -6.97 18.09
C ASN A 121 -11.10 -7.90 19.20
N SER A 122 -11.88 -8.17 20.24
CA SER A 122 -11.50 -9.07 21.34
C SER A 122 -11.29 -10.52 20.87
N GLU A 123 -12.12 -11.04 19.96
CA GLU A 123 -11.91 -12.38 19.35
C GLU A 123 -10.59 -12.48 18.57
N LYS A 124 -10.08 -11.33 18.14
CA LYS A 124 -8.79 -11.19 17.46
C LYS A 124 -7.67 -10.71 18.39
N ASN A 125 -7.91 -10.58 19.70
CA ASN A 125 -6.98 -9.96 20.66
C ASN A 125 -6.53 -8.55 20.26
N ASN A 126 -7.34 -7.81 19.49
CA ASN A 126 -7.02 -6.54 18.85
C ASN A 126 -5.89 -6.62 17.81
N GLU A 127 -5.54 -7.82 17.35
CA GLU A 127 -4.43 -8.06 16.42
C GLU A 127 -4.86 -8.88 15.21
N ILE A 128 -4.32 -8.54 14.05
CA ILE A 128 -4.33 -9.38 12.85
C ILE A 128 -2.89 -9.62 12.45
N ILE A 129 -2.45 -10.88 12.53
CA ILE A 129 -1.11 -11.29 12.09
C ILE A 129 -1.23 -11.83 10.67
N ILE A 130 -0.70 -11.10 9.70
CA ILE A 130 -0.98 -11.38 8.28
C ILE A 130 -0.33 -12.67 7.79
N ASP A 131 0.71 -13.18 8.45
CA ASP A 131 1.41 -14.41 8.09
C ASP A 131 1.01 -15.64 8.93
N ASP A 132 0.03 -15.50 9.83
CA ASP A 132 -0.44 -16.59 10.65
C ASP A 132 -1.27 -17.60 9.81
N GLN A 133 -0.66 -18.76 9.55
CA GLN A 133 -1.24 -19.86 8.77
C GLN A 133 -2.38 -20.59 9.47
N GLN A 134 -2.53 -20.44 10.79
CA GLN A 134 -3.58 -21.10 11.56
C GLN A 134 -4.90 -20.32 11.52
N ASN A 135 -4.84 -19.01 11.25
CA ASN A 135 -6.00 -18.13 11.20
C ASN A 135 -6.49 -17.88 9.76
N ASN A 136 -7.28 -18.83 9.25
CA ASN A 136 -8.18 -18.68 8.09
C ASN A 136 -7.50 -18.46 6.71
N SER A 137 -8.26 -18.71 5.63
CA SER A 137 -7.85 -18.45 4.24
C SER A 137 -7.48 -16.99 3.96
N LEU A 138 -7.91 -16.09 4.86
CA LEU A 138 -7.66 -14.65 4.90
C LEU A 138 -6.17 -14.31 5.02
N ASN A 139 -5.50 -14.81 6.06
CA ASN A 139 -4.10 -14.50 6.33
C ASN A 139 -3.19 -15.17 5.31
N LYS A 140 -3.51 -16.39 4.89
CA LYS A 140 -2.81 -17.04 3.79
C LYS A 140 -2.91 -16.26 2.48
N LYS A 141 -4.11 -15.80 2.09
CA LYS A 141 -4.28 -14.95 0.90
C LYS A 141 -3.64 -13.58 1.05
N LEU A 142 -3.71 -12.95 2.22
CA LEU A 142 -2.99 -11.72 2.47
C LEU A 142 -1.49 -11.98 2.39
N TYR A 143 -0.94 -13.04 2.97
CA TYR A 143 0.48 -13.35 2.94
C TYR A 143 1.00 -13.76 1.54
N GLU A 144 0.22 -14.54 0.80
CA GLU A 144 0.53 -15.07 -0.54
C GLU A 144 0.25 -14.04 -1.65
N ASN A 145 -0.87 -13.30 -1.57
CA ASN A 145 -1.19 -12.23 -2.52
C ASN A 145 -0.54 -10.88 -2.15
N ASN A 146 -0.20 -10.63 -0.88
CA ASN A 146 0.68 -9.52 -0.49
C ASN A 146 2.13 -9.96 -0.72
N ASN A 147 2.50 -9.87 -1.99
CA ASN A 147 3.83 -9.51 -2.37
C ASN A 147 4.21 -8.21 -1.62
N PHE A 148 5.18 -8.24 -0.69
CA PHE A 148 5.39 -7.09 0.20
C PHE A 148 6.07 -5.93 -0.52
N LEU A 149 5.28 -4.90 -0.86
CA LEU A 149 5.62 -3.51 -0.55
C LEU A 149 4.45 -2.88 0.18
N PHE A 150 4.75 -2.10 1.21
CA PHE A 150 3.81 -1.21 1.90
C PHE A 150 3.43 -0.02 1.03
N SER A 151 2.80 -0.28 -0.11
CA SER A 151 2.09 0.76 -0.85
C SER A 151 0.75 1.05 -0.18
N ASN A 152 0.20 2.24 -0.41
CA ASN A 152 -1.16 2.59 0.01
C ASN A 152 -2.21 1.56 -0.46
N ASN A 153 -1.94 0.78 -1.52
CA ASN A 153 -2.83 -0.28 -1.98
C ASN A 153 -2.91 -1.46 -1.00
N VAL A 154 -1.81 -1.86 -0.36
CA VAL A 154 -1.83 -2.96 0.62
C VAL A 154 -2.63 -2.59 1.85
N VAL A 155 -2.48 -1.34 2.32
CA VAL A 155 -3.32 -0.80 3.40
C VAL A 155 -4.80 -0.87 2.99
N ARG A 156 -5.15 -0.40 1.80
CA ARG A 156 -6.55 -0.45 1.30
C ARG A 156 -7.09 -1.87 1.19
N GLU A 157 -6.30 -2.83 0.72
CA GLU A 157 -6.73 -4.23 0.64
C GLU A 157 -6.96 -4.79 2.05
N ILE A 158 -6.01 -4.58 2.98
CA ILE A 158 -6.18 -4.97 4.39
C ILE A 158 -7.47 -4.37 4.96
N SER A 159 -7.72 -3.07 4.77
CA SER A 159 -8.96 -2.42 5.21
C SER A 159 -10.20 -3.05 4.59
N LYS A 160 -10.21 -3.35 3.29
CA LYS A 160 -11.35 -4.04 2.65
C LYS A 160 -11.63 -5.40 3.26
N TYR A 161 -10.58 -6.15 3.57
CA TYR A 161 -10.70 -7.47 4.16
C TYR A 161 -11.19 -7.42 5.61
N ILE A 162 -10.63 -6.53 6.43
CA ILE A 162 -11.10 -6.32 7.82
C ILE A 162 -12.56 -5.88 7.80
N LYS A 163 -12.93 -4.97 6.88
CA LYS A 163 -14.33 -4.57 6.65
C LYS A 163 -15.18 -5.82 6.39
N TYR A 164 -14.84 -6.62 5.39
CA TYR A 164 -15.60 -7.81 5.01
C TYR A 164 -15.78 -8.81 6.18
N GLU A 165 -14.70 -9.14 6.90
CA GLU A 165 -14.77 -10.03 8.06
C GLU A 165 -15.66 -9.45 9.17
N PHE A 166 -15.52 -8.16 9.45
CA PHE A 166 -16.36 -7.50 10.44
C PHE A 166 -17.84 -7.48 10.01
N LEU A 167 -18.15 -7.26 8.73
CA LEU A 167 -19.54 -7.28 8.26
C LEU A 167 -20.17 -8.67 8.36
N ASN A 168 -19.40 -9.72 8.03
CA ASN A 168 -19.85 -11.09 8.23
C ASN A 168 -20.05 -11.42 9.71
N PHE A 169 -19.12 -11.00 10.57
CA PHE A 169 -19.24 -11.13 12.01
C PHE A 169 -20.52 -10.43 12.50
N LEU A 170 -20.73 -9.19 12.08
CA LEU A 170 -21.88 -8.38 12.45
C LEU A 170 -23.21 -9.03 12.01
N ASP A 171 -23.26 -9.56 10.78
CA ASP A 171 -24.42 -10.25 10.23
C ASP A 171 -24.80 -11.52 10.99
N ASN A 172 -23.82 -12.21 11.58
CA ASN A 172 -24.04 -13.41 12.36
C ASN A 172 -24.40 -13.11 13.84
N ASN A 173 -24.00 -11.95 14.36
CA ASN A 173 -24.15 -11.61 15.78
C ASN A 173 -25.27 -10.60 16.06
N ILE A 174 -25.71 -9.82 15.05
CA ILE A 174 -26.83 -8.90 15.19
C ILE A 174 -28.14 -9.52 14.71
N ASN A 175 -29.16 -9.48 15.57
CA ASN A 175 -30.53 -9.70 15.17
C ASN A 175 -31.02 -8.55 14.27
N LYS A 176 -31.11 -8.80 12.95
CA LYS A 176 -31.55 -7.80 11.96
C LYS A 176 -32.98 -7.29 12.18
N ASN A 177 -33.81 -8.04 12.91
CA ASN A 177 -35.14 -7.58 13.31
C ASN A 177 -35.10 -6.48 14.39
N GLU A 178 -34.00 -6.39 15.16
CA GLU A 178 -33.79 -5.36 16.17
C GLU A 178 -32.95 -4.19 15.65
N VAL A 179 -31.99 -4.47 14.78
CA VAL A 179 -31.07 -3.50 14.20
C VAL A 179 -30.92 -3.80 12.71
N ASN A 180 -31.71 -3.12 11.88
CA ASN A 180 -31.51 -3.12 10.44
C ASN A 180 -30.51 -2.03 10.10
N TYR A 181 -29.28 -2.42 9.79
CA TYR A 181 -28.21 -1.50 9.47
C TYR A 181 -27.96 -1.48 7.96
N GLN A 182 -27.55 -0.31 7.47
CA GLN A 182 -27.07 -0.09 6.11
C GLN A 182 -25.70 0.56 6.21
N ILE A 183 -24.80 0.17 5.33
CA ILE A 183 -23.46 0.75 5.20
C ILE A 183 -23.36 1.35 3.82
N ASN A 184 -22.81 2.55 3.74
CA ASN A 184 -22.57 3.18 2.45
C ASN A 184 -21.37 2.50 1.77
N ASP A 185 -21.62 1.63 0.80
CA ASP A 185 -20.59 0.77 0.18
C ASP A 185 -19.49 1.54 -0.55
N ASN A 186 -19.76 2.79 -0.92
CA ASN A 186 -18.80 3.68 -1.59
C ASN A 186 -17.81 4.34 -0.61
N GLU A 187 -17.90 4.07 0.70
CA GLU A 187 -17.12 4.75 1.72
C GLU A 187 -16.26 3.79 2.58
N GLU A 188 -15.11 4.28 3.04
CA GLU A 188 -14.13 3.50 3.82
C GLU A 188 -14.55 3.39 5.28
N LEU A 189 -15.30 2.33 5.62
CA LEU A 189 -15.72 1.99 7.00
C LEU A 189 -14.57 2.04 8.02
N LEU A 190 -13.37 1.67 7.57
CA LEU A 190 -12.16 1.67 8.37
C LEU A 190 -11.29 2.86 7.99
N HIS A 191 -10.90 3.62 9.00
CA HIS A 191 -9.82 4.59 8.88
C HIS A 191 -8.51 3.91 9.29
N SER A 192 -7.62 3.70 8.32
CA SER A 192 -6.38 2.96 8.50
C SER A 192 -5.18 3.90 8.46
N VAL A 193 -4.34 3.85 9.50
CA VAL A 193 -3.13 4.67 9.62
C VAL A 193 -1.91 3.76 9.61
N THR A 194 -1.02 3.96 8.63
CA THR A 194 0.25 3.23 8.54
C THR A 194 1.15 3.59 9.73
N SER A 195 1.70 2.59 10.40
CA SER A 195 2.61 2.78 11.53
C SER A 195 3.96 3.33 11.09
N ARG A 196 4.77 3.80 12.04
CA ARG A 196 6.14 4.24 11.76
C ARG A 196 6.99 3.09 11.23
N GLU A 197 6.83 1.90 11.79
CA GLU A 197 7.55 0.68 11.42
C GLU A 197 7.14 0.22 10.01
N GLY A 198 5.84 0.29 9.68
CA GLY A 198 5.32 0.06 8.33
C GLY A 198 5.90 1.06 7.31
N TRP A 199 6.04 2.33 7.68
CA TRP A 199 6.73 3.32 6.85
C TRP A 199 8.23 3.04 6.70
N LYS A 200 8.93 2.64 7.76
CA LYS A 200 10.35 2.23 7.66
C LYS A 200 10.52 1.04 6.72
N LEU A 201 9.65 0.03 6.84
CA LEU A 201 9.59 -1.09 5.90
C LEU A 201 9.27 -0.64 4.47
N TYR A 202 8.39 0.36 4.28
CA TYR A 202 8.22 0.92 2.95
C TYR A 202 9.52 1.52 2.45
N TYR A 203 10.13 2.45 3.19
CA TYR A 203 11.31 3.17 2.74
C TYR A 203 12.53 2.27 2.52
N ASP A 204 12.85 1.37 3.45
CA ASP A 204 14.05 0.53 3.36
C ASP A 204 14.03 -0.44 2.16
N TYR A 205 12.83 -0.77 1.66
CA TYR A 205 12.62 -1.81 0.64
C TYR A 205 12.03 -1.29 -0.68
N SER A 206 11.43 -0.09 -0.67
CA SER A 206 10.97 0.61 -1.89
C SER A 206 11.99 1.60 -2.44
N VAL A 207 13.00 1.99 -1.63
CA VAL A 207 13.98 3.00 -2.03
C VAL A 207 15.21 2.34 -2.64
N TYR A 208 15.32 2.58 -3.94
CA TYR A 208 16.52 2.99 -4.66
C TYR A 208 17.69 3.40 -3.73
N ARG A 209 18.52 2.45 -3.29
CA ARG A 209 19.81 2.81 -2.67
C ARG A 209 20.67 3.38 -3.79
N ASP A 210 20.73 4.71 -3.87
CA ASP A 210 21.58 5.45 -4.81
C ASP A 210 23.07 5.03 -4.72
N ASN A 211 23.47 4.35 -3.63
CA ASN A 211 24.84 4.10 -3.24
C ASN A 211 25.01 2.67 -2.69
N ILE A 212 25.27 1.69 -3.54
CA ILE A 212 25.74 0.36 -3.10
C ILE A 212 27.26 0.41 -3.05
N SER A 213 27.83 0.38 -1.87
CA SER A 213 29.28 0.29 -1.69
C SER A 213 29.78 -1.13 -1.97
N ASP A 214 31.10 -1.29 -2.10
CA ASP A 214 31.71 -2.62 -2.10
C ASP A 214 31.31 -3.47 -0.89
N GLN A 215 31.09 -2.82 0.27
CA GLN A 215 30.62 -3.48 1.48
C GLN A 215 29.19 -4.03 1.31
N ASP A 216 28.36 -3.38 0.50
CA ASP A 216 27.01 -3.84 0.19
C ASP A 216 26.99 -5.05 -0.75
N LEU A 217 28.10 -5.40 -1.43
CA LEU A 217 28.22 -6.63 -2.24
C LEU A 217 28.92 -7.78 -1.51
N ASN A 218 29.47 -7.54 -0.32
CA ASN A 218 30.17 -8.57 0.46
C ASN A 218 29.26 -9.72 0.90
N TRP A 219 27.94 -9.54 0.94
CA TRP A 219 27.03 -10.65 1.20
C TRP A 219 27.00 -11.66 0.04
N LEU A 220 27.34 -11.24 -1.18
CA LEU A 220 27.25 -12.02 -2.41
C LEU A 220 28.62 -12.53 -2.88
N PHE A 221 29.68 -11.72 -2.72
CA PHE A 221 31.03 -12.05 -3.15
C PHE A 221 32.03 -12.13 -1.98
N SER A 222 33.01 -13.04 -2.09
CA SER A 222 34.17 -13.17 -1.20
C SER A 222 35.44 -13.36 -2.04
N ASN A 223 36.47 -12.55 -1.82
CA ASN A 223 37.71 -12.59 -2.62
C ASN A 223 37.43 -12.61 -4.13
N ASN A 224 36.54 -11.73 -4.58
CA ASN A 224 36.07 -11.61 -5.96
C ASN A 224 35.31 -12.80 -6.55
N ASN A 225 35.12 -13.89 -5.80
CA ASN A 225 34.32 -15.03 -6.22
C ASN A 225 32.93 -14.99 -5.60
N LEU A 226 31.94 -15.54 -6.29
CA LEU A 226 30.61 -15.73 -5.73
C LEU A 226 30.70 -16.63 -4.47
N LYS A 227 29.98 -16.28 -3.41
CA LYS A 227 29.87 -17.12 -2.20
C LYS A 227 29.08 -18.41 -2.46
N ASP A 228 29.07 -19.32 -1.50
CA ASP A 228 28.35 -20.60 -1.63
C ASP A 228 26.84 -20.51 -1.35
N ASN A 229 26.35 -19.40 -0.77
CA ASN A 229 24.95 -19.20 -0.42
C ASN A 229 24.59 -17.70 -0.21
N ALA A 230 23.30 -17.43 -0.01
CA ALA A 230 22.74 -16.09 0.17
C ALA A 230 22.51 -15.70 1.65
N ASN A 231 23.01 -16.45 2.63
CA ASN A 231 22.59 -16.32 4.03
C ASN A 231 22.91 -14.94 4.65
N GLU A 232 23.91 -14.24 4.12
CA GLU A 232 24.30 -12.92 4.60
C GLU A 232 23.40 -11.80 4.08
N PHE A 233 22.57 -12.05 3.06
CA PHE A 233 21.66 -11.04 2.50
C PHE A 233 20.75 -10.47 3.61
N ASN A 234 20.19 -11.33 4.45
CA ASN A 234 19.32 -10.90 5.54
C ASN A 234 19.99 -9.96 6.54
N LYS A 235 21.31 -10.04 6.76
CA LYS A 235 22.02 -9.17 7.69
C LYS A 235 22.03 -7.70 7.23
N GLN A 236 21.86 -7.46 5.93
CA GLN A 236 21.84 -6.12 5.36
C GLN A 236 20.47 -5.44 5.42
N TYR A 237 19.39 -6.23 5.48
CA TYR A 237 18.03 -5.74 5.31
C TYR A 237 17.15 -5.95 6.55
N LEU A 238 17.38 -7.02 7.31
CA LEU A 238 16.66 -7.28 8.55
C LEU A 238 17.23 -6.42 9.67
N ARG A 239 16.40 -5.56 10.24
CA ARG A 239 16.74 -4.74 11.40
C ARG A 239 16.70 -5.57 12.67
N GLU A 240 17.79 -5.54 13.43
CA GLU A 240 17.89 -6.27 14.70
C GLU A 240 16.93 -5.69 15.74
N GLU A 241 16.73 -4.37 15.72
CA GLU A 241 15.91 -3.60 16.66
C GLU A 241 14.39 -3.81 16.56
N TRP A 242 13.90 -4.57 15.56
CA TRP A 242 12.47 -4.87 15.45
C TRP A 242 12.02 -5.96 16.42
N ASP A 243 10.84 -5.75 17.00
CA ASP A 243 10.14 -6.76 17.80
C ASP A 243 9.74 -7.98 16.95
N ASP A 244 9.37 -9.08 17.63
CA ASP A 244 8.94 -10.32 16.97
C ASP A 244 7.70 -10.15 16.09
N LYS A 245 6.87 -9.13 16.40
CA LYS A 245 5.75 -8.68 15.58
C LYS A 245 5.97 -7.22 15.19
N ILE A 246 6.02 -6.95 13.90
CA ILE A 246 6.20 -5.62 13.34
C ILE A 246 4.81 -5.04 13.09
N LEU A 247 4.44 -3.97 13.80
CA LEU A 247 3.19 -3.26 13.57
C LEU A 247 3.24 -2.59 12.21
N LEU A 248 2.23 -2.81 11.37
CA LEU A 248 2.16 -2.30 10.01
C LEU A 248 1.17 -1.15 9.87
N ASN A 249 0.00 -1.32 10.49
CA ASN A 249 -1.10 -0.36 10.41
C ASN A 249 -2.01 -0.55 11.63
N SER A 250 -2.66 0.54 12.05
CA SER A 250 -3.75 0.52 13.02
C SER A 250 -5.01 1.06 12.36
N SER A 251 -6.11 0.31 12.45
CA SER A 251 -7.38 0.68 11.85
C SER A 251 -8.45 0.95 12.90
N SER A 252 -9.18 2.05 12.76
CA SER A 252 -10.33 2.42 13.58
C SER A 252 -11.62 2.33 12.76
N PHE A 253 -12.69 1.83 13.37
CA PHE A 253 -14.02 1.81 12.76
C PHE A 253 -14.67 3.19 12.85
N ASN A 254 -15.16 3.70 11.72
CA ASN A 254 -15.89 4.96 11.66
C ASN A 254 -17.40 4.66 11.65
N LEU A 255 -18.08 5.02 12.74
CA LEU A 255 -19.50 4.74 12.89
C LEU A 255 -20.39 5.60 12.00
N CYS A 256 -19.90 6.75 11.50
CA CYS A 256 -20.67 7.63 10.63
C CYS A 256 -21.12 6.93 9.34
N TYR A 257 -20.48 5.82 8.95
CA TYR A 257 -20.87 5.03 7.80
C TYR A 257 -22.03 4.08 8.05
N PHE A 258 -22.46 3.92 9.30
CA PHE A 258 -23.64 3.14 9.65
C PHE A 258 -24.89 4.03 9.64
N LYS A 259 -25.93 3.50 9.01
CA LYS A 259 -27.30 3.97 9.17
C LYS A 259 -28.13 2.85 9.75
N ILE A 260 -28.68 3.05 10.93
CA ILE A 260 -29.60 2.09 11.55
C ILE A 260 -31.01 2.58 11.32
N TRP A 261 -31.74 1.81 10.50
CA TRP A 261 -33.06 2.16 10.03
C TRP A 261 -33.15 3.57 9.40
N GLY A 262 -32.11 3.96 8.65
CA GLY A 262 -32.00 5.29 8.04
C GLY A 262 -31.51 6.41 8.98
N ILE A 263 -31.36 6.13 10.28
CA ILE A 263 -30.76 7.05 11.26
C ILE A 263 -29.23 6.94 11.19
N PRO A 264 -28.52 8.01 10.82
CA PRO A 264 -27.06 7.98 10.75
C PRO A 264 -26.41 8.13 12.14
N LEU A 265 -25.31 7.41 12.40
CA LEU A 265 -24.66 7.37 13.72
C LEU A 265 -23.62 8.51 13.92
N ILE A 266 -23.99 9.74 13.53
CA ILE A 266 -23.11 10.92 13.40
C ILE A 266 -22.43 11.42 14.69
N SER A 267 -22.82 10.95 15.88
CA SER A 267 -22.33 11.50 17.16
C SER A 267 -21.22 10.71 17.85
N ASN A 268 -20.80 9.57 17.30
CA ASN A 268 -19.74 8.71 17.84
C ASN A 268 -18.74 8.37 16.73
N SER A 269 -18.02 9.38 16.24
CA SER A 269 -17.32 9.32 14.94
C SER A 269 -16.32 8.18 14.80
N PHE A 270 -15.63 7.80 15.87
CA PHE A 270 -14.69 6.67 15.85
C PHE A 270 -14.83 5.80 17.09
N ALA A 271 -14.80 4.48 16.88
CA ALA A 271 -14.47 3.55 17.94
C ALA A 271 -13.03 3.86 18.40
N ASN A 272 -12.82 4.04 19.70
CA ASN A 272 -11.47 4.15 20.26
C ASN A 272 -10.70 2.83 20.09
N GLU A 273 -11.44 1.75 19.90
CA GLU A 273 -10.95 0.41 19.69
C GLU A 273 -10.32 0.29 18.30
N GLN A 274 -8.99 0.12 18.31
CA GLN A 274 -8.21 -0.11 17.11
C GLN A 274 -7.97 -1.60 16.92
N ILE A 275 -7.95 -2.02 15.66
CA ILE A 275 -7.40 -3.32 15.27
C ILE A 275 -6.02 -3.08 14.64
N ASN A 276 -5.01 -3.70 15.24
CA ASN A 276 -3.62 -3.57 14.85
C ASN A 276 -3.24 -4.71 13.90
N VAL A 277 -2.57 -4.37 12.81
CA VAL A 277 -2.16 -5.33 11.79
C VAL A 277 -0.66 -5.52 11.87
N TYR A 278 -0.21 -6.75 12.07
CA TYR A 278 1.18 -7.13 12.28
C TYR A 278 1.69 -8.09 11.20
N LEU A 279 3.00 -8.09 11.03
CA LEU A 279 3.79 -9.11 10.34
C LEU A 279 4.81 -9.68 11.31
N THR A 280 4.99 -11.00 11.37
CA THR A 280 6.08 -11.54 12.19
C THR A 280 7.45 -11.24 11.58
N LYS A 281 8.44 -11.01 12.45
CA LYS A 281 9.84 -10.84 12.06
C LYS A 281 10.38 -12.08 11.34
N GLU A 282 9.90 -13.27 11.71
CA GLU A 282 10.25 -14.53 11.05
C GLU A 282 9.73 -14.58 9.60
N ALA A 283 8.47 -14.20 9.37
CA ALA A 283 7.92 -14.17 8.03
C ALA A 283 8.66 -13.16 7.13
N LEU A 284 8.99 -11.98 7.68
CA LEU A 284 9.83 -11.01 6.97
C LEU A 284 11.21 -11.60 6.65
N LYS A 285 11.87 -12.21 7.63
CA LYS A 285 13.17 -12.89 7.46
C LYS A 285 13.11 -13.95 6.35
N ASN A 286 12.05 -14.76 6.31
CA ASN A 286 11.86 -15.78 5.27
C ASN A 286 11.69 -15.16 3.88
N LYS A 287 10.96 -14.06 3.75
CA LYS A 287 10.83 -13.35 2.47
C LYS A 287 12.16 -12.74 2.01
N ILE A 288 12.89 -12.07 2.90
CA ILE A 288 14.22 -11.50 2.58
C ILE A 288 15.19 -12.63 2.18
N ASN A 289 15.16 -13.78 2.86
CA ASN A 289 15.99 -14.94 2.51
C ASN A 289 15.67 -15.49 1.13
N ASN A 290 14.38 -15.70 0.84
CA ASN A 290 13.93 -16.20 -0.47
C ASN A 290 14.35 -15.23 -1.58
N PHE A 291 14.28 -13.93 -1.30
CA PHE A 291 14.72 -12.88 -2.19
C PHE A 291 16.24 -12.89 -2.45
N GLY A 292 17.04 -12.93 -1.38
CA GLY A 292 18.49 -13.06 -1.47
C GLY A 292 18.92 -14.32 -2.22
N ASN A 293 18.22 -15.44 -2.01
CA ASN A 293 18.47 -16.68 -2.73
C ASN A 293 18.16 -16.54 -4.23
N LEU A 294 17.07 -15.85 -4.62
CA LEU A 294 16.79 -15.59 -6.03
C LEU A 294 17.90 -14.78 -6.72
N ILE A 295 18.39 -13.73 -6.05
CA ILE A 295 19.53 -12.95 -6.53
C ILE A 295 20.76 -13.85 -6.68
N TYR A 296 21.13 -14.55 -5.60
CA TYR A 296 22.28 -15.44 -5.58
C TYR A 296 22.24 -16.47 -6.71
N GLN A 297 21.09 -17.10 -6.95
CA GLN A 297 20.92 -18.13 -7.96
C GLN A 297 21.04 -17.57 -9.38
N PHE A 298 20.62 -16.33 -9.62
CA PHE A 298 20.88 -15.65 -10.87
C PHE A 298 22.39 -15.44 -11.11
N PHE A 299 23.13 -14.93 -10.11
CA PHE A 299 24.59 -14.75 -10.24
C PHE A 299 25.32 -16.08 -10.38
N LYS A 300 24.85 -17.12 -9.68
CA LYS A 300 25.37 -18.49 -9.80
C LYS A 300 25.15 -19.06 -11.19
N PHE A 301 23.95 -18.88 -11.76
CA PHE A 301 23.61 -19.37 -13.10
C PHE A 301 24.56 -18.82 -14.18
N PHE A 302 24.99 -17.56 -14.04
CA PHE A 302 25.95 -16.91 -14.94
C PHE A 302 27.40 -16.94 -14.43
N ASN A 303 27.74 -17.83 -13.49
CA ASN A 303 29.09 -18.01 -12.91
C ASN A 303 29.79 -16.69 -12.56
N ALA A 304 29.05 -15.75 -11.96
CA ALA A 304 29.53 -14.39 -11.86
C ALA A 304 30.78 -14.24 -10.98
N ILE A 305 31.66 -13.32 -11.37
CA ILE A 305 32.81 -12.90 -10.55
C ILE A 305 32.85 -11.38 -10.45
N LYS A 306 33.46 -10.88 -9.38
CA LYS A 306 33.74 -9.45 -9.20
C LYS A 306 35.10 -9.11 -9.83
N ASP A 307 35.19 -8.00 -10.53
CA ASP A 307 36.41 -7.48 -11.16
C ASP A 307 36.55 -6.00 -10.85
N GLY A 308 37.23 -5.69 -9.74
CA GLY A 308 37.25 -4.34 -9.16
C GLY A 308 35.83 -3.89 -8.81
N ASP A 309 35.42 -2.73 -9.31
CA ASP A 309 34.08 -2.15 -9.09
C ASP A 309 33.00 -2.76 -10.00
N LYS A 310 33.35 -3.73 -10.86
CA LYS A 310 32.46 -4.32 -11.87
C LYS A 310 32.18 -5.78 -11.57
N ILE A 311 31.10 -6.30 -12.15
CA ILE A 311 30.78 -7.73 -12.14
C ILE A 311 30.91 -8.28 -13.56
N LYS A 312 31.45 -9.48 -13.71
CA LYS A 312 31.45 -10.25 -14.96
C LYS A 312 30.40 -11.33 -14.87
N LEU A 313 29.49 -11.36 -15.83
CA LEU A 313 28.55 -12.45 -16.06
C LEU A 313 29.05 -13.29 -17.23
N PHE A 314 29.15 -14.59 -17.04
CA PHE A 314 29.59 -15.53 -18.04
C PHE A 314 28.39 -16.22 -18.67
N VAL A 315 28.30 -16.16 -20.00
CA VAL A 315 27.19 -16.70 -20.79
C VAL A 315 27.72 -17.64 -21.85
N ASN A 316 26.94 -18.64 -22.24
CA ASN A 316 27.29 -19.51 -23.36
C ASN A 316 27.27 -18.74 -24.70
N SER A 317 27.82 -19.37 -25.75
CA SER A 317 27.93 -18.79 -27.08
C SER A 317 26.59 -18.32 -27.67
N ASP A 318 25.51 -19.07 -27.47
CA ASP A 318 24.21 -18.77 -28.05
C ASP A 318 23.58 -17.52 -27.40
N ILE A 319 23.62 -17.45 -26.07
CA ILE A 319 23.15 -16.29 -25.31
C ILE A 319 24.00 -15.07 -25.65
N PHE A 320 25.33 -15.22 -25.72
CA PHE A 320 26.23 -14.12 -26.08
C PHE A 320 25.88 -13.55 -27.45
N ASN A 321 25.65 -14.40 -28.46
CA ASN A 321 25.30 -13.96 -29.81
C ASN A 321 23.94 -13.25 -29.87
N GLN A 322 22.94 -13.71 -29.10
CA GLN A 322 21.66 -13.03 -28.97
C GLN A 322 21.83 -11.63 -28.37
N ILE A 323 22.65 -11.50 -27.32
CA ILE A 323 22.97 -10.21 -26.68
C ILE A 323 23.76 -9.31 -27.64
N LYS A 324 24.77 -9.83 -28.34
CA LYS A 324 25.58 -9.11 -29.34
C LYS A 324 24.70 -8.52 -30.44
N SER A 325 23.71 -9.26 -30.93
CA SER A 325 22.76 -8.76 -31.95
C SER A 325 21.83 -7.65 -31.44
N ASN A 326 21.65 -7.53 -30.13
CA ASN A 326 20.81 -6.53 -29.47
C ASN A 326 21.61 -5.57 -28.59
N VAL A 327 22.92 -5.40 -28.84
CA VAL A 327 23.85 -4.67 -27.97
C VAL A 327 23.43 -3.21 -27.72
N THR A 328 22.65 -2.61 -28.61
CA THR A 328 22.15 -1.24 -28.47
C THR A 328 20.91 -1.12 -27.57
N SER A 329 20.26 -2.22 -27.20
CA SER A 329 19.01 -2.23 -26.43
C SER A 329 19.18 -2.92 -25.08
N LYS A 330 19.38 -2.11 -24.03
CA LYS A 330 19.49 -2.60 -22.65
C LYS A 330 18.32 -3.47 -22.22
N SER A 331 17.09 -3.02 -22.48
CA SER A 331 15.87 -3.80 -22.15
C SER A 331 15.97 -5.19 -22.74
N LYS A 332 16.30 -5.31 -24.03
CA LYS A 332 16.44 -6.62 -24.67
C LYS A 332 17.56 -7.46 -24.07
N ILE A 333 18.71 -6.87 -23.74
CA ILE A 333 19.80 -7.60 -23.06
C ILE A 333 19.33 -8.14 -21.71
N LEU A 334 18.66 -7.31 -20.91
CA LEU A 334 18.08 -7.71 -19.63
C LEU A 334 16.99 -8.79 -19.80
N ASP A 335 16.10 -8.63 -20.77
CA ASP A 335 15.06 -9.60 -21.10
C ASP A 335 15.66 -10.96 -21.51
N ILE A 336 16.74 -10.96 -22.29
CA ILE A 336 17.48 -12.16 -22.67
C ILE A 336 18.08 -12.83 -21.41
N LEU A 337 18.77 -12.07 -20.56
CA LEU A 337 19.37 -12.61 -19.33
C LEU A 337 18.30 -13.16 -18.37
N SER A 338 17.23 -12.42 -18.11
CA SER A 338 16.11 -12.85 -17.26
C SER A 338 15.42 -14.08 -17.81
N SER A 339 15.11 -14.10 -19.11
CA SER A 339 14.39 -15.22 -19.71
C SER A 339 15.23 -16.49 -19.73
N ASN A 340 16.53 -16.37 -20.02
CA ASN A 340 17.43 -17.53 -19.94
C ASN A 340 17.55 -18.07 -18.52
N PHE A 341 17.71 -17.21 -17.51
CA PHE A 341 17.73 -17.66 -16.13
C PHE A 341 16.41 -18.36 -15.75
N ARG A 342 15.26 -17.73 -15.99
CA ARG A 342 13.95 -18.30 -15.60
C ARG A 342 13.63 -19.62 -16.26
N ASN A 343 13.96 -19.77 -17.53
CA ASN A 343 13.65 -20.99 -18.29
C ASN A 343 14.53 -22.18 -17.86
N ASN A 344 15.65 -21.93 -17.18
CA ASN A 344 16.64 -22.97 -16.86
C ASN A 344 16.93 -23.10 -15.36
N ALA A 345 16.42 -22.20 -14.52
CA ALA A 345 16.63 -22.25 -13.08
C ALA A 345 15.84 -23.40 -12.44
N SER A 346 16.46 -24.06 -11.46
CA SER A 346 15.85 -25.17 -10.70
C SER A 346 14.99 -24.69 -9.51
N ILE A 347 14.61 -23.41 -9.49
CA ILE A 347 13.85 -22.76 -8.41
C ILE A 347 12.65 -22.01 -9.00
N ASP A 348 11.67 -21.67 -8.16
CA ASP A 348 10.57 -20.80 -8.59
C ASP A 348 11.10 -19.40 -8.92
N THR A 349 11.09 -19.07 -10.22
CA THR A 349 11.55 -17.79 -10.75
C THR A 349 10.42 -16.97 -11.38
N ASN A 350 9.15 -17.31 -11.10
CA ASN A 350 7.97 -16.59 -11.61
C ASN A 350 8.00 -15.08 -11.32
N TYR A 351 8.81 -14.73 -10.34
CA TYR A 351 8.94 -13.42 -9.74
C TYR A 351 10.27 -12.72 -10.02
N PHE A 352 11.10 -13.31 -10.88
CA PHE A 352 12.38 -12.76 -11.27
C PHE A 352 12.25 -11.95 -12.56
N TRP A 353 12.60 -10.67 -12.52
CA TRP A 353 12.67 -9.80 -13.68
C TRP A 353 13.87 -8.85 -13.53
N LEU A 354 14.53 -8.54 -14.64
CA LEU A 354 15.50 -7.46 -14.73
C LEU A 354 14.81 -6.33 -15.50
N GLU A 355 14.80 -5.11 -14.98
CA GLU A 355 14.17 -3.96 -15.66
C GLU A 355 15.16 -2.82 -15.86
N ASN A 356 14.90 -1.97 -16.86
CA ASN A 356 15.61 -0.71 -17.02
C ASN A 356 14.77 0.43 -16.43
N SER A 357 15.19 0.99 -15.30
CA SER A 357 14.40 1.96 -14.53
C SER A 357 14.34 3.37 -15.13
N PHE A 358 15.13 3.71 -16.15
CA PHE A 358 15.10 5.04 -16.80
C PHE A 358 15.16 4.99 -18.34
N LYS A 359 14.42 5.91 -18.99
CA LYS A 359 14.26 6.03 -20.46
C LYS A 359 15.50 6.57 -21.21
N ASN A 360 16.64 6.76 -20.55
CA ASN A 360 17.80 7.39 -21.19
C ASN A 360 18.53 6.44 -22.15
N VAL A 361 19.02 7.03 -23.24
CA VAL A 361 19.59 6.38 -24.44
C VAL A 361 21.05 5.96 -24.22
N SER A 362 21.38 5.34 -23.09
CA SER A 362 22.71 4.79 -22.84
C SER A 362 22.86 3.45 -23.56
N LYS A 363 23.97 3.27 -24.29
CA LYS A 363 24.23 2.10 -25.14
C LYS A 363 25.15 1.11 -24.42
N SER A 364 24.91 -0.19 -24.60
CA SER A 364 25.96 -1.19 -24.33
C SER A 364 26.90 -1.23 -25.54
N LYS A 365 28.15 -1.64 -25.31
CA LYS A 365 29.18 -1.64 -26.33
C LYS A 365 29.92 -2.99 -26.35
N LEU A 366 30.21 -3.46 -27.56
CA LEU A 366 31.14 -4.57 -27.76
C LEU A 366 32.57 -4.06 -27.51
N ILE A 367 33.27 -4.64 -26.54
CA ILE A 367 34.69 -4.35 -26.30
C ILE A 367 35.55 -5.15 -27.28
N ASP A 368 35.24 -6.43 -27.40
CA ASP A 368 35.90 -7.40 -28.27
C ASP A 368 34.90 -8.52 -28.64
N ASP A 369 35.34 -9.52 -29.42
CA ASP A 369 34.46 -10.59 -29.89
C ASP A 369 33.88 -11.49 -28.80
N SER A 370 34.39 -11.41 -27.57
CA SER A 370 34.00 -12.21 -26.41
C SER A 370 33.45 -11.39 -25.23
N THR A 371 33.50 -10.05 -25.30
CA THR A 371 33.16 -9.18 -24.16
C THR A 371 32.24 -8.03 -24.58
N ILE A 372 31.12 -7.90 -23.87
CA ILE A 372 30.21 -6.75 -23.98
C ILE A 372 30.24 -5.98 -22.66
N LEU A 373 30.48 -4.67 -22.74
CA LEU A 373 30.26 -3.75 -21.64
C LEU A 373 28.80 -3.31 -21.64
N PHE A 374 28.08 -3.66 -20.58
CA PHE A 374 26.74 -3.15 -20.35
C PHE A 374 26.82 -1.78 -19.68
N ASN A 375 26.17 -0.76 -20.28
CA ASN A 375 26.04 0.62 -19.77
C ASN A 375 27.31 1.52 -19.85
N ASP A 376 27.82 1.76 -21.07
CA ASP A 376 29.00 2.61 -21.35
C ASP A 376 28.64 4.11 -21.45
N ASP A 377 28.23 4.76 -20.36
CA ASP A 377 27.82 6.18 -20.39
C ASP A 377 28.41 7.01 -19.24
N GLN A 378 29.53 7.69 -19.53
CA GLN A 378 30.38 8.47 -18.59
C GLN A 378 29.77 9.76 -18.00
N ASN A 379 28.50 10.05 -18.31
CA ASN A 379 27.89 11.36 -18.03
C ASN A 379 26.51 11.29 -17.35
N ASN A 380 25.98 10.11 -17.06
CA ASN A 380 24.64 9.97 -16.52
C ASN A 380 24.66 9.51 -15.06
N LYS A 381 24.16 10.38 -14.17
CA LYS A 381 23.85 10.03 -12.79
C LYS A 381 22.79 8.93 -12.77
N ILE A 382 23.26 7.71 -12.51
CA ILE A 382 22.49 6.54 -12.02
C ILE A 382 21.52 5.94 -13.07
N ASN A 383 21.72 4.68 -13.48
CA ASN A 383 21.19 4.21 -14.77
C ASN A 383 20.52 2.83 -14.86
N TRP A 384 20.28 2.06 -13.79
CA TRP A 384 19.38 0.88 -13.83
C TRP A 384 19.17 0.23 -12.44
N GLU A 385 18.17 -0.65 -12.31
CA GLU A 385 17.74 -1.32 -11.08
C GLU A 385 17.34 -2.76 -11.41
N VAL A 386 17.66 -3.75 -10.57
CA VAL A 386 17.00 -5.06 -10.70
C VAL A 386 15.73 -5.06 -9.87
N LYS A 387 14.60 -4.96 -10.56
CA LYS A 387 13.27 -5.13 -9.98
C LYS A 387 12.89 -6.60 -9.98
N PHE A 388 13.13 -7.25 -8.87
CA PHE A 388 12.56 -8.56 -8.61
C PHE A 388 11.08 -8.37 -8.25
N ILE A 389 10.22 -8.59 -9.24
CA ILE A 389 8.77 -8.50 -9.08
C ILE A 389 8.25 -9.82 -8.49
N TYR A 390 8.22 -9.91 -7.16
CA TYR A 390 7.35 -10.89 -6.50
C TYR A 390 5.90 -10.49 -6.82
N GLY A 391 5.21 -11.22 -7.70
CA GLY A 391 3.85 -10.95 -8.20
C GLY A 391 3.72 -10.58 -9.69
N ARG A 392 2.51 -10.73 -10.25
CA ARG A 392 2.16 -10.28 -11.62
C ARG A 392 1.69 -8.82 -11.57
N SER A 393 2.27 -7.95 -12.40
CA SER A 393 2.00 -6.50 -12.42
C SER A 393 0.76 -6.11 -13.24
N ILE A 394 0.02 -5.10 -12.73
CA ILE A 394 -0.35 -3.91 -13.53
C ILE A 394 -0.05 -2.61 -12.73
N TYR A 395 -0.07 -2.63 -11.39
CA TYR A 395 0.38 -1.51 -10.51
C TYR A 395 0.96 -2.00 -9.15
N GLY A 396 1.72 -3.11 -9.15
CA GLY A 396 2.10 -3.89 -7.96
C GLY A 396 3.53 -3.69 -7.41
N PRO A 397 3.87 -4.35 -6.28
CA PRO A 397 4.99 -4.00 -5.41
C PRO A 397 6.36 -4.64 -5.78
N TYR A 398 7.44 -3.86 -5.68
CA TYR A 398 8.83 -4.20 -6.03
C TYR A 398 9.72 -4.29 -4.78
N PHE A 399 10.34 -5.45 -4.49
CA PHE A 399 11.57 -5.39 -3.72
C PHE A 399 12.68 -5.03 -4.70
N SER A 400 13.24 -3.85 -4.51
CA SER A 400 14.20 -3.24 -5.42
C SER A 400 15.60 -3.48 -4.90
N TYR A 401 16.40 -4.26 -5.64
CA TYR A 401 17.82 -4.43 -5.34
C TYR A 401 18.66 -4.07 -6.56
N ILE A 402 19.78 -3.39 -6.38
CA ILE A 402 20.64 -2.97 -7.50
C ILE A 402 21.94 -3.77 -7.45
N PRO A 403 21.97 -5.03 -7.89
CA PRO A 403 23.09 -5.92 -7.65
C PRO A 403 24.40 -5.58 -8.40
N PHE A 404 24.45 -4.54 -9.25
CA PHE A 404 25.66 -4.18 -10.01
C PHE A 404 26.03 -2.67 -9.99
N GLY A 405 25.68 -1.89 -8.95
CA GLY A 405 25.95 -0.43 -8.88
C GLY A 405 26.78 0.07 -7.68
N SER A 406 27.41 1.27 -7.79
CA SER A 406 28.00 2.06 -6.69
C SER A 406 27.94 3.58 -6.91
N LYS A 407 28.13 4.39 -5.84
CA LYS A 407 27.96 5.86 -5.77
C LYS A 407 28.87 6.68 -6.69
N TYR A 408 30.00 6.13 -7.14
CA TYR A 408 31.09 6.93 -7.71
C TYR A 408 31.56 6.52 -9.10
N GLN A 409 31.00 5.45 -9.69
CA GLN A 409 31.29 5.03 -11.05
C GLN A 409 30.01 4.46 -11.67
N GLU A 410 29.71 4.82 -12.92
CA GLU A 410 28.52 4.31 -13.58
C GLU A 410 28.54 2.79 -13.60
N SER A 411 27.41 2.23 -13.20
CA SER A 411 27.21 0.80 -12.99
C SER A 411 27.43 0.05 -14.30
N ASN A 412 28.61 -0.57 -14.44
CA ASN A 412 29.11 -1.27 -15.61
C ASN A 412 29.30 -2.74 -15.25
N PHE A 413 28.63 -3.67 -15.92
CA PHE A 413 28.97 -5.09 -15.83
C PHE A 413 29.40 -5.60 -17.20
N TYR A 414 30.26 -6.62 -17.19
CA TYR A 414 30.67 -7.29 -18.41
C TYR A 414 29.82 -8.52 -18.62
N ILE A 415 29.47 -8.77 -19.87
CA ILE A 415 28.91 -10.05 -20.33
C ILE A 415 30.02 -10.70 -21.16
N VAL A 416 30.48 -11.85 -20.70
CA VAL A 416 31.64 -12.55 -21.24
C VAL A 416 31.20 -13.89 -21.81
N LYS A 417 31.62 -14.18 -23.05
CA LYS A 417 31.40 -15.46 -23.71
C LYS A 417 32.27 -16.54 -23.05
N GLN A 418 31.66 -17.64 -22.61
CA GLN A 418 32.37 -18.86 -22.16
C GLN A 418 32.87 -19.70 -23.34
#